data_AF-A0A920Q823-F1
#
_entry.id   AF-A0A920Q823-F1
#
_cell.length_a   1.000
_cell.length_b   1.000
_cell.length_c   1.000
_cell.angle_alpha   90.00
_cell.angle_beta   90.00
_cell.angle_gamma   90.00
#
_symmetry.space_group_name_H-M   'P 1'
#
loop_
_entity.id
_entity.type
_entity.pdbx_description
1 polymer ?
#
loop_
_entity_poly.entity_id
_entity_poly.type
_entity_poly.pdbx_seq_one_letter_code
_entity_poly.pdbx_strand_id
1 'polypeptide(L)' 'MKSIEIDRSKRLKDDPGRGHNRWHPDIPPIIEVDPGEEVLLETRDASDGQMNPWVYD' A
#
# COMPACT_ATOMS: atom_id res chain seq x y z
N MET A 1 2.00 8.11 -16.47
CA MET A 1 1.39 6.99 -15.73
C MET A 1 1.17 7.45 -14.31
N LYS A 2 -0.07 7.40 -13.84
CA LYS A 2 -0.38 7.68 -12.43
C LYS A 2 0.26 6.60 -11.54
N SER A 3 0.74 6.97 -10.35
CA SER A 3 1.36 6.03 -9.42
C SER A 3 0.94 6.28 -7.98
N ILE A 4 0.88 5.20 -7.20
CA ILE A 4 0.86 5.25 -5.75
C ILE A 4 2.14 4.59 -5.28
N GLU A 5 3.03 5.40 -4.73
CA GLU A 5 4.32 4.97 -4.19
C GLU A 5 4.21 4.76 -2.68
N ILE A 6 5.09 3.93 -2.13
CA ILE A 6 5.17 3.67 -0.69
C ILE A 6 6.58 3.88 -0.18
N ASP A 7 6.70 4.28 1.08
CA ASP A 7 7.97 4.19 1.81
C ASP A 7 8.06 2.80 2.47
N ARG A 8 8.88 1.90 1.91
CA ARG A 8 9.06 0.53 2.45
C ARG A 8 9.79 0.50 3.80
N SER A 9 10.33 1.62 4.27
CA SER A 9 10.85 1.74 5.64
C SER A 9 9.76 2.00 6.67
N LYS A 10 8.54 2.35 6.24
CA LYS A 10 7.40 2.67 7.10
C LYS A 10 6.33 1.58 7.06
N ARG A 11 5.77 1.30 8.23
CA ARG A 11 4.56 0.47 8.36
C ARG A 11 3.32 1.26 7.97
N LEU A 12 2.27 0.56 7.60
CA LEU A 12 0.98 1.14 7.22
C LEU A 12 0.42 2.10 8.27
N LYS A 13 0.58 1.77 9.56
CA LYS A 13 0.14 2.62 10.66
C LYS A 13 0.84 4.00 10.68
N ASP A 14 2.05 4.08 10.14
CA ASP A 14 2.90 5.28 10.12
C ASP A 14 2.80 6.00 8.76
N ASP A 15 2.07 5.43 7.80
CA ASP A 15 1.80 5.97 6.46
C ASP A 15 0.35 5.64 5.98
N PRO A 16 -0.68 6.09 6.72
CA PRO A 16 -2.08 5.71 6.47
C PRO A 16 -2.66 6.30 5.18
N GLY A 17 -1.99 7.28 4.56
CA GLY A 17 -2.40 7.87 3.29
C GLY A 17 -2.04 7.02 2.06
N ARG A 18 -1.26 5.96 2.24
CA ARG A 18 -0.80 5.07 1.16
C ARG A 18 -1.31 3.64 1.30
N GLY A 19 -2.41 3.43 2.02
CA GLY A 19 -3.10 2.15 2.09
C GLY A 19 -4.00 1.99 3.32
N HIS A 20 -4.74 0.89 3.36
CA HIS A 20 -5.59 0.49 4.49
C HIS A 20 -5.70 -1.04 4.52
N ASN A 21 -6.04 -1.61 5.68
CA ASN A 21 -6.23 -3.06 5.85
C ASN A 21 -7.70 -3.44 6.15
N ARG A 22 -8.65 -2.53 5.87
CA ARG A 22 -10.09 -2.72 6.01
C ARG A 22 -10.81 -2.14 4.81
N TRP A 23 -11.93 -2.74 4.43
CA TRP A 23 -12.86 -2.15 3.48
C TRP A 23 -13.94 -1.40 4.25
N HIS A 24 -14.12 -0.12 3.96
CA HIS A 24 -15.15 0.72 4.59
C HIS A 24 -15.58 1.81 3.61
N PRO A 25 -16.89 2.12 3.49
CA PRO A 25 -17.40 3.10 2.53
C PRO A 25 -16.85 4.51 2.76
N ASP A 26 -16.48 4.85 3.99
CA ASP A 26 -15.95 6.18 4.33
C ASP A 26 -14.45 6.33 4.05
N ILE A 27 -13.76 5.30 3.54
CA ILE A 27 -12.36 5.43 3.12
C ILE A 27 -12.34 6.18 1.78
N PRO A 28 -11.73 7.38 1.70
CA PRO A 28 -11.73 8.17 0.47
C PRO A 28 -10.81 7.53 -0.59
N PRO A 29 -11.13 7.69 -1.89
CA PRO A 29 -10.20 7.35 -2.94
C PRO A 29 -8.95 8.22 -2.85
N ILE A 30 -7.78 7.61 -3.05
CA ILE A 30 -6.50 8.35 -3.11
C ILE A 30 -6.10 8.72 -4.55
N ILE A 31 -6.80 8.16 -5.54
CA ILE A 31 -6.59 8.45 -6.96
C ILE A 31 -7.85 8.13 -7.78
N GLU A 32 -8.05 8.86 -8.87
CA GLU A 32 -9.08 8.61 -9.89
C GLU A 32 -8.41 8.43 -11.25
N VAL A 33 -8.90 7.50 -12.06
CA VAL A 33 -8.31 7.11 -13.35
C VAL A 33 -9.39 6.92 -14.41
N ASP A 34 -9.03 7.15 -15.67
CA ASP A 34 -9.93 6.93 -16.80
C ASP A 34 -9.89 5.46 -17.27
N PRO A 35 -10.96 4.93 -17.91
CA PRO A 35 -10.93 3.60 -18.52
C PRO A 35 -9.79 3.47 -19.54
N GLY A 36 -8.96 2.43 -19.37
CA GLY A 36 -7.79 2.18 -20.22
C GLY A 36 -6.51 2.89 -19.78
N GLU A 37 -6.54 3.70 -18.72
CA GLU A 37 -5.34 4.29 -18.12
C GLU A 37 -4.53 3.23 -17.35
N GLU A 38 -3.23 3.17 -17.59
CA GLU A 38 -2.31 2.34 -16.79
C GLU A 38 -1.91 3.06 -15.50
N VAL A 39 -1.81 2.29 -14.41
CA VAL A 39 -1.45 2.78 -13.08
C VAL A 39 -0.41 1.86 -12.46
N LEU A 40 0.60 2.44 -11.81
CA LEU A 40 1.55 1.70 -10.98
C LEU A 40 1.13 1.77 -9.51
N LEU A 41 0.84 0.62 -8.92
CA LEU A 41 0.53 0.49 -7.50
C LEU A 41 1.68 -0.25 -6.81
N GLU A 42 2.49 0.46 -6.04
CA GLU A 42 3.46 -0.23 -5.19
C GLU A 42 2.73 -0.90 -4.02
N THR A 43 3.15 -2.12 -3.69
CA THR A 43 2.54 -2.91 -2.62
C THR A 43 3.50 -3.18 -1.49
N ARG A 44 2.94 -3.26 -0.28
CA ARG A 44 3.58 -3.84 0.89
C ARG A 44 3.33 -5.34 0.87
N ASP A 45 4.21 -6.10 1.51
CA ASP A 45 3.91 -7.52 1.75
C ASP A 45 2.71 -7.66 2.70
N ALA A 46 2.07 -8.83 2.71
CA ALA A 46 0.86 -9.07 3.48
C ALA A 46 1.03 -8.88 5.00
N SER A 47 2.26 -8.98 5.51
CA SER A 47 2.58 -8.81 6.92
C SER A 47 3.10 -7.41 7.28
N ASP A 48 3.23 -6.51 6.30
CA ASP A 48 3.74 -5.14 6.50
C ASP A 48 5.13 -5.14 7.20
N GLY A 49 6.03 -5.99 6.70
CA GLY A 49 7.39 -6.16 7.22
C GLY A 49 7.50 -6.83 8.60
N GLN A 50 6.44 -7.50 9.08
CA GLN A 50 6.47 -8.24 10.35
C GLN A 50 7.10 -9.62 10.20
N MET A 51 7.01 -10.22 9.01
CA MET A 51 7.65 -11.48 8.69
C MET A 51 8.94 -11.22 7.90
N ASN A 52 10.06 -11.73 8.40
CA ASN A 52 11.34 -11.68 7.71
C ASN A 52 11.72 -13.09 7.23
N PRO A 53 12.46 -13.21 6.12
CA PRO A 53 12.92 -14.51 5.62
C PRO A 53 13.94 -15.19 6.54
N TRP A 54 14.41 -14.50 7.59
CA TRP A 54 15.40 -15.01 8.52
C TRP A 54 14.74 -15.59 9.78
N VAL A 55 14.75 -16.90 9.88
CA VAL A 55 14.73 -17.62 11.16
C VAL A 55 16.20 -17.70 11.57
N TYR A 56 16.60 -17.06 12.68
CA TYR A 56 17.90 -17.38 13.27
C TYR A 56 17.85 -18.80 13.84
N ASP A 57 18.99 -19.52 13.77
CA ASP A 57 19.26 -20.75 14.53
C ASP A 57 18.90 -20.60 16.02
#